data_AF-A0A831KLD2-F1
#
_entry.id   AF-A0A831KLD2-F1
#
_cell.length_a   1.000
_cell.length_b   1.000
_cell.length_c   1.000
_cell.angle_alpha   90.00
_cell.angle_beta   90.00
_cell.angle_gamma   90.00
#
_symmetry.space_group_name_H-M   'P 1'
#
loop_
_entity.id
_entity.type
_entity.pdbx_description
1 polymer ?
#
loop_
_entity_poly.entity_id
_entity_poly.type
_entity_poly.pdbx_seq_one_letter_code
_entity_poly.pdbx_strand_id
1 'polypeptide(L)'
;MEKVVIGVVHLKPLPGSPLHNSLDDVLNSAIRDAKALEEGGVDALIIENYGDLPYLKEVGKETVACMTAVALEIRREVGVGLG
;
A
#
# COMPACT_ATOMS: atom_id res chain seq x y z
N MET A 1 18.69 7.70 -21.48
CA MET A 1 17.50 7.01 -20.95
C MET A 1 17.27 7.55 -19.56
N GLU A 2 16.09 8.07 -19.28
CA GLU A 2 15.73 8.44 -17.91
C GLU A 2 15.66 7.17 -17.04
N LYS A 3 16.08 7.27 -15.78
CA LYS A 3 16.02 6.14 -14.85
C LYS A 3 14.61 6.07 -14.29
N VAL A 4 14.00 4.88 -14.35
CA VAL A 4 12.70 4.62 -13.74
C VAL A 4 12.84 4.49 -12.23
N VAL A 5 11.98 5.17 -11.48
CA VAL A 5 11.86 5.12 -10.03
C VAL A 5 10.49 4.59 -9.65
N ILE A 6 10.47 3.51 -8.88
CA ILE A 6 9.24 2.90 -8.34
C ILE A 6 9.19 3.20 -6.85
N GLY A 7 8.14 3.90 -6.41
CA GLY A 7 7.87 4.17 -5.00
C GLY A 7 7.19 2.98 -4.32
N VAL A 8 7.53 2.71 -3.06
CA VAL A 8 6.89 1.66 -2.26
C VAL A 8 5.97 2.29 -1.23
N VAL A 9 4.69 1.93 -1.28
CA VAL A 9 3.71 2.29 -0.25
C VAL A 9 3.69 1.17 0.79
N HIS A 10 4.31 1.42 1.94
CA HIS A 10 4.31 0.49 3.07
C HIS A 10 3.00 0.61 3.84
N LEU A 11 2.22 -0.47 3.88
CA LEU A 11 0.95 -0.48 4.58
C LEU A 11 1.16 -0.62 6.09
N LYS A 12 0.30 0.08 6.83
CA LYS A 12 0.06 -0.20 8.25
C LYS A 12 -0.49 -1.62 8.43
N PRO A 13 -0.43 -2.19 9.65
CA PRO A 13 -0.89 -3.55 9.91
C PRO A 13 -2.33 -3.77 9.43
N LEU A 14 -2.54 -4.81 8.63
CA LEU A 14 -3.82 -5.17 8.04
C LEU A 14 -4.66 -6.02 8.99
N PRO A 15 -5.98 -6.16 8.76
CA PRO A 15 -6.79 -7.14 9.47
C PRO A 15 -6.13 -8.53 9.45
N GLY A 16 -6.04 -9.16 10.62
CA GLY A 16 -5.29 -10.41 10.83
C GLY A 16 -3.92 -10.21 11.49
N SER A 17 -3.33 -9.02 11.41
CA SER A 17 -2.06 -8.71 12.06
C SER A 17 -2.22 -8.23 13.51
N PRO A 18 -1.29 -8.56 14.43
CA PRO A 18 -1.37 -8.23 15.85
C PRO A 18 -1.58 -6.75 16.20
N LEU A 19 -1.04 -5.84 15.39
CA LEU A 19 -1.07 -4.40 15.63
C LEU A 19 -2.12 -3.67 14.79
N HIS A 20 -3.06 -4.41 14.19
CA HIS A 20 -4.14 -3.80 13.43
C HIS A 20 -5.01 -2.91 14.32
N ASN A 21 -5.32 -1.71 13.81
CA ASN A 21 -6.18 -0.74 14.48
C ASN A 21 -7.50 -0.56 13.72
N SER A 22 -7.47 0.04 12.53
CA SER A 22 -8.64 0.15 11.66
C SER A 22 -8.24 0.14 10.18
N LEU A 23 -9.16 -0.33 9.31
CA LEU A 23 -8.95 -0.30 7.87
C LEU A 23 -8.94 1.14 7.33
N ASP A 24 -9.73 2.04 7.90
CA ASP A 24 -9.72 3.47 7.53
C ASP A 24 -8.34 4.11 7.77
N ASP A 25 -7.65 3.75 8.87
CA ASP A 25 -6.31 4.26 9.15
C ASP A 25 -5.28 3.72 8.14
N VAL A 26 -5.41 2.45 7.73
CA VAL A 26 -4.59 1.86 6.65
C VAL A 26 -4.81 2.63 5.35
N LEU A 27 -6.06 2.82 4.92
CA LEU A 27 -6.41 3.51 3.67
C LEU A 27 -5.93 4.96 3.67
N ASN A 28 -6.22 5.71 4.73
CA ASN A 28 -5.83 7.12 4.84
C ASN A 28 -4.31 7.31 4.88
N SER A 29 -3.57 6.38 5.49
CA SER A 29 -2.10 6.40 5.46
C SER A 29 -1.59 6.07 4.07
N ALA A 30 -2.08 5.00 3.46
CA ALA A 30 -1.61 4.54 2.15
C ALA A 30 -1.87 5.56 1.03
N ILE A 31 -3.05 6.19 1.01
CA ILE A 31 -3.39 7.23 0.03
C ILE A 31 -2.49 8.46 0.22
N ARG A 32 -2.21 8.85 1.46
CA ARG A 32 -1.33 9.99 1.77
C ARG A 32 0.10 9.73 1.27
N ASP A 33 0.63 8.54 1.54
CA ASP A 33 1.97 8.16 1.12
C ASP A 33 2.07 8.01 -0.39
N ALA A 34 1.04 7.44 -1.05
CA ALA A 34 0.96 7.34 -2.50
C ALA A 34 0.99 8.72 -3.19
N LYS A 35 0.20 9.68 -2.67
CA LYS A 35 0.21 11.07 -3.18
C LYS A 35 1.56 11.75 -2.96
N ALA A 36 2.16 11.56 -1.79
CA ALA A 36 3.48 12.13 -1.51
C ALA A 36 4.58 11.57 -2.44
N LEU A 37 4.51 10.27 -2.78
CA LEU A 37 5.41 9.64 -3.74
C LEU A 37 5.20 10.18 -5.15
N GLU A 38 3.95 10.31 -5.59
CA GLU A 38 3.60 10.91 -6.89
C GLU A 38 4.09 12.36 -6.99
N GLU A 39 3.83 13.19 -5.98
CA GLU A 39 4.33 14.57 -5.89
C GLU A 39 5.87 14.62 -5.87
N GLY A 40 6.50 13.58 -5.33
CA GLY A 40 7.95 13.38 -5.31
C GLY A 40 8.54 12.96 -6.68
N GLY A 41 7.70 12.68 -7.68
CA GLY A 41 8.13 12.39 -9.05
C GLY A 41 8.52 10.93 -9.30
N VAL A 42 7.93 9.97 -8.58
CA VAL A 42 8.07 8.55 -8.95
C VAL A 42 7.32 8.25 -10.25
N ASP A 43 7.83 7.31 -11.04
CA ASP A 43 7.20 6.90 -12.30
C ASP A 43 6.04 5.90 -12.08
N ALA A 44 6.12 5.12 -11.01
CA ALA A 44 5.13 4.11 -10.64
C ALA A 44 5.19 3.79 -9.14
N LEU A 45 4.18 3.05 -8.68
CA LEU A 45 4.01 2.61 -7.29
C LEU A 45 3.89 1.09 -7.21
N ILE A 46 4.39 0.53 -6.11
CA ILE A 46 4.05 -0.81 -5.59
C ILE A 46 3.53 -0.69 -4.16
N ILE A 47 2.71 -1.66 -3.73
CA ILE A 47 2.25 -1.77 -2.34
C ILE A 47 2.90 -2.97 -1.64
N GLU A 48 3.26 -2.79 -0.37
CA GLU A 48 3.82 -3.84 0.47
C GLU A 48 3.14 -3.86 1.83
N ASN A 49 2.73 -5.03 2.31
CA ASN A 49 2.15 -5.20 3.64
C ASN A 49 3.21 -5.23 4.76
N TYR A 50 4.14 -4.27 4.73
CA TYR A 50 5.29 -4.19 5.64
C TYR A 50 4.88 -4.12 7.12
N GLY A 51 3.71 -3.57 7.44
CA GLY A 51 3.17 -3.52 8.80
C GLY A 51 2.70 -4.86 9.37
N ASP A 52 2.58 -5.92 8.57
CA ASP A 52 2.01 -7.21 8.99
C ASP A 52 2.99 -8.09 9.77
N LEU A 53 3.58 -7.55 10.84
CA LEU A 53 4.50 -8.30 11.71
C LEU A 53 3.75 -9.20 12.71
N PRO A 54 4.12 -10.49 12.85
CA PRO A 54 5.17 -11.20 12.14
C PRO A 54 4.75 -11.68 10.74
N TYR A 55 5.71 -11.69 9.79
CA TYR A 55 5.44 -12.09 8.41
C TYR A 55 5.13 -13.58 8.28
N LEU A 56 3.95 -13.87 7.76
CA LEU A 56 3.50 -15.24 7.50
C LEU A 56 3.96 -15.72 6.12
N LYS A 57 4.30 -17.01 6.00
CA LYS A 57 4.58 -17.64 4.70
C LYS A 57 3.35 -17.72 3.81
N GLU A 58 2.20 -17.96 4.43
CA GLU A 58 0.89 -17.96 3.81
C GLU A 58 0.01 -16.99 4.58
N VAL A 59 -0.54 -16.00 3.88
CA VAL A 59 -1.38 -14.97 4.49
C VAL A 59 -2.85 -15.39 4.50
N GLY A 60 -3.62 -14.81 5.42
CA GLY A 60 -5.06 -14.99 5.45
C GLY A 60 -5.77 -14.32 4.27
N LYS A 61 -7.04 -14.69 4.06
CA LYS A 61 -7.88 -14.11 3.00
C LYS A 61 -8.13 -12.62 3.24
N GLU A 62 -8.15 -12.22 4.51
CA GLU A 62 -8.25 -10.86 4.99
C GLU A 62 -7.11 -9.98 4.48
N THR A 63 -5.86 -10.45 4.48
CA THR A 63 -4.71 -9.72 3.91
C THR A 63 -4.91 -9.50 2.42
N VAL A 64 -5.27 -10.56 1.66
CA VAL A 64 -5.52 -10.45 0.21
C VAL A 64 -6.66 -9.49 -0.09
N ALA A 65 -7.77 -9.57 0.64
CA ALA A 65 -8.91 -8.68 0.48
C ALA A 65 -8.55 -7.22 0.80
N CYS A 66 -7.78 -6.98 1.87
CA CYS A 66 -7.40 -5.63 2.27
C CYS A 66 -6.37 -5.02 1.31
N MET A 67 -5.35 -5.77 0.89
CA MET A 67 -4.42 -5.30 -0.14
C MET A 67 -5.14 -4.98 -1.45
N THR A 68 -6.13 -5.79 -1.84
CA THR A 68 -6.96 -5.53 -3.03
C THR A 68 -7.75 -4.21 -2.88
N ALA A 69 -8.38 -3.99 -1.73
CA ALA A 69 -9.13 -2.76 -1.46
C ALA A 69 -8.20 -1.53 -1.47
N VAL A 70 -7.06 -1.60 -0.79
CA VAL A 70 -6.06 -0.53 -0.75
C VAL A 70 -5.54 -0.20 -2.15
N ALA A 71 -5.21 -1.21 -2.96
CA ALA A 71 -4.76 -1.01 -4.33
C ALA A 71 -5.81 -0.28 -5.19
N LEU A 72 -7.09 -0.66 -5.05
CA LEU A 72 -8.18 -0.02 -5.79
C LEU A 72 -8.39 1.44 -5.38
N GLU A 73 -8.29 1.75 -4.09
CA GLU A 73 -8.42 3.13 -3.61
C GLU A 73 -7.22 3.99 -4.00
N ILE A 74 -5.98 3.49 -3.87
CA ILE A 74 -4.79 4.23 -4.34
C ILE A 74 -4.93 4.56 -5.82
N ARG A 75 -5.32 3.59 -6.65
CA ARG A 75 -5.48 3.80 -8.10
C ARG A 75 -6.52 4.86 -8.47
N ARG A 76 -7.48 5.17 -7.60
CA ARG A 76 -8.44 6.26 -7.82
C ARG A 76 -7.87 7.63 -7.47
N GLU A 77 -6.85 7.67 -6.63
CA GLU A 77 -6.35 8.88 -5.98
C GLU A 77 -5.04 9.40 -6.59
N VAL A 78 -4.36 8.61 -7.43
CA VAL A 78 -3.11 8.98 -8.13
C VAL A 78 -3.22 8.77 -9.63
N GLY A 79 -2.40 9.48 -10.40
CA GLY A 79 -2.28 9.39 -11.86
C GLY A 79 -1.16 8.47 -12.36
N VAL A 80 -0.17 8.15 -11.53
CA VAL A 80 0.91 7.20 -11.85
C VAL A 80 0.44 5.73 -11.83
N GLY A 81 1.19 4.85 -12.50
CA GLY A 81 0.88 3.42 -12.52
C GLY A 81 1.05 2.74 -11.17
N LEU A 82 0.19 1.77 -10.86
CA LEU A 82 0.28 0.88 -9.70
C LEU A 82 0.42 -0.57 -10.16
N GLY A 83 1.50 -1.26 -9.78
CA GLY A 83 1.75 -2.64 -10.20
C GLY A 83 2.99 -3.25 -9.57
#